data_AF-A0A382QK79-F1
#
_entry.id   AF-A0A382QK79-F1
#
_cell.length_a   1.000
_cell.length_b   1.000
_cell.length_c   1.000
_cell.angle_alpha   90.00
_cell.angle_beta   90.00
_cell.angle_gamma   90.00
#
_symmetry.space_group_name_H-M   'P 1'
#
loop_
_entity.id
_entity.type
_entity.pdbx_description
1 polymer ?
#
loop_
_entity_poly.entity_id
_entity_poly.type
_entity_poly.pdbx_seq_one_letter_code
_entity_poly.pdbx_strand_id
1 'polypeptide(L)' 'MTNIKLCIKPVTKSDFRFLYDLLSHRKPTENISHKKMPTYRLHEKFIISKPYSKW' A
#
# COMPACT_ATOMS: atom_id res chain seq x y z
N MET A 1 28.62 8.65 -7.41
CA MET A 1 27.74 7.62 -6.81
C MET A 1 26.96 8.28 -5.69
N THR A 2 25.66 8.52 -5.85
CA THR A 2 24.82 9.14 -4.81
C THR A 2 24.46 8.10 -3.76
N ASN A 3 24.84 8.37 -2.51
CA ASN A 3 24.44 7.57 -1.35
C ASN A 3 22.95 7.85 -1.06
N ILE A 4 22.04 7.07 -1.66
CA ILE A 4 20.62 7.16 -1.36
C ILE A 4 20.38 6.45 -0.04
N LYS A 5 20.12 7.22 1.03
CA LYS A 5 19.76 6.68 2.32
C LYS A 5 18.28 6.26 2.28
N LEU A 6 18.02 4.96 2.09
CA LEU A 6 16.68 4.41 2.08
C LEU A 6 16.11 4.43 3.51
N CYS A 7 15.08 5.23 3.75
CA CYS A 7 14.44 5.34 5.07
C CYS A 7 12.98 4.91 4.96
N ILE A 8 12.65 3.77 5.56
CA ILE A 8 11.29 3.22 5.60
C ILE A 8 10.50 3.99 6.65
N LYS A 9 9.32 4.52 6.30
CA LYS A 9 8.53 5.39 7.17
C LYS A 9 7.29 4.65 7.72
N PRO A 10 6.75 5.09 8.87
CA PRO A 10 5.44 4.66 9.29
C PRO A 10 4.38 5.10 8.27
N VAL A 11 3.42 4.23 7.98
CA VAL A 11 2.28 4.59 7.13
C VAL A 11 1.39 5.60 7.85
N THR A 12 1.07 6.70 7.19
CA THR A 12 0.19 7.76 7.67
C THR A 12 -1.06 7.87 6.80
N LYS A 13 -2.08 8.60 7.26
CA LYS A 13 -3.34 8.77 6.51
C LYS A 13 -3.14 9.42 5.13
N SER A 14 -2.15 10.30 4.97
CA SER A 14 -1.85 10.92 3.67
C SER A 14 -1.37 9.89 2.64
N ASP A 15 -0.82 8.76 3.09
CA ASP A 15 -0.31 7.72 2.20
C ASP A 15 -1.43 6.81 1.66
N PHE A 16 -2.61 6.82 2.27
CA PHE A 16 -3.70 5.88 1.94
C PHE A 16 -4.13 5.97 0.48
N ARG A 17 -4.23 7.20 -0.04
CA ARG A 17 -4.61 7.41 -1.43
C ARG A 17 -3.54 6.90 -2.39
N PHE A 18 -2.28 7.21 -2.12
CA PHE A 18 -1.15 6.73 -2.92
C PHE A 18 -1.07 5.21 -2.92
N LEU A 19 -1.24 4.56 -1.76
CA LEU A 19 -1.22 3.11 -1.63
C LEU A 19 -2.38 2.42 -2.37
N TYR A 20 -3.56 3.04 -2.35
CA TYR A 20 -4.71 2.55 -3.10
C TYR A 20 -4.49 2.65 -4.61
N ASP A 21 -3.97 3.78 -5.07
CA ASP A 21 -3.67 3.98 -6.48
C ASP A 21 -2.54 3.03 -6.91
N LEU A 22 -1.50 2.81 -6.09
CA LEU A 22 -0.47 1.82 -6.37
C LEU A 22 -1.03 0.40 -6.52
N LEU A 23 -1.99 0.02 -5.65
CA LEU A 23 -2.66 -1.27 -5.74
C LEU A 23 -3.43 -1.44 -7.06
N SER A 24 -3.99 -0.36 -7.62
CA SER A 24 -4.78 -0.41 -8.85
C SER A 24 -3.93 -0.66 -10.11
N HIS A 25 -2.66 -0.30 -10.07
CA HIS A 25 -1.71 -0.50 -11.18
C HIS A 25 -1.12 -1.93 -11.21
N ARG A 26 -1.50 -2.81 -10.29
CA ARG A 26 -0.98 -4.19 -10.25
C ARG A 26 -1.46 -5.02 -11.43
N LYS A 27 -0.60 -5.97 -11.82
CA LYS A 27 -0.97 -7.02 -12.78
C LYS A 27 -1.80 -8.11 -12.08
N PRO A 28 -2.81 -8.69 -12.75
CA PRO A 28 -3.62 -9.78 -12.21
C PRO A 28 -2.84 -11.06 -11.87
N THR A 29 -1.64 -11.22 -12.44
CA THR A 29 -0.77 -12.39 -12.27
C THR A 29 0.11 -12.32 -11.03
N GLU A 30 0.03 -11.24 -10.24
CA GLU A 30 0.82 -11.14 -9.02
C GLU A 30 0.18 -11.96 -7.89
N ASN A 31 1.01 -12.73 -7.16
CA ASN A 31 0.60 -13.61 -6.07
C ASN A 31 0.12 -12.81 -4.84
N ILE A 32 -1.12 -12.35 -4.86
CA ILE A 32 -1.80 -11.72 -3.74
C ILE A 32 -3.19 -12.31 -3.53
N SER A 33 -3.61 -12.35 -2.27
CA SER A 33 -4.89 -12.94 -1.86
C SER A 33 -6.12 -12.18 -2.39
N HIS A 34 -5.95 -10.94 -2.87
CA HIS A 34 -7.04 -10.10 -3.37
C HIS A 34 -7.28 -10.38 -4.85
N LYS A 35 -8.32 -11.17 -5.15
CA LYS A 35 -8.71 -11.49 -6.54
C LYS A 35 -9.44 -10.33 -7.27
N LYS A 36 -9.86 -9.29 -6.53
CA LYS A 36 -10.56 -8.11 -7.06
C LYS A 36 -10.09 -6.85 -6.32
N MET A 37 -10.13 -5.70 -6.99
CA MET A 37 -9.82 -4.41 -6.39
C MET A 37 -10.81 -4.10 -5.25
N PRO A 38 -10.35 -3.85 -4.01
CA PRO A 38 -11.24 -3.43 -2.94
C PRO A 38 -11.77 -2.02 -3.21
N THR A 39 -12.86 -1.63 -2.54
CA THR A 39 -13.25 -0.22 -2.51
C THR A 39 -12.27 0.58 -1.66
N TYR A 40 -12.15 1.89 -1.93
CA TYR A 40 -11.25 2.77 -1.17
C TYR A 40 -11.52 2.67 0.35
N ARG A 41 -12.78 2.68 0.78
CA ARG A 41 -13.15 2.55 2.21
C ARG A 41 -12.71 1.22 2.84
N LEU A 42 -12.75 0.12 2.09
CA LEU A 42 -12.24 -1.17 2.56
C LEU A 42 -10.71 -1.14 2.68
N HIS A 43 -10.04 -0.49 1.72
CA HIS A 43 -8.60 -0.29 1.76
C HIS A 43 -8.15 0.57 2.95
N GLU A 44 -8.86 1.65 3.27
CA GLU A 44 -8.56 2.45 4.46
C GLU A 44 -8.66 1.63 5.74
N LYS A 45 -9.75 0.85 5.89
CA LYS A 45 -9.91 -0.06 7.05
C LYS A 45 -8.78 -1.08 7.13
N PHE A 46 -8.36 -1.62 5.98
CA PHE A 46 -7.23 -2.54 5.90
C PHE A 46 -5.92 -1.87 6.33
N ILE A 47 -5.59 -0.66 5.89
CA ILE A 47 -4.36 0.00 6.35
C ILE A 47 -4.43 0.33 7.85
N ILE A 48 -5.60 0.79 8.33
CA ILE A 48 -5.82 1.12 9.75
C ILE A 48 -5.64 -0.10 10.66
N SER A 49 -5.93 -1.32 10.19
CA SER A 49 -5.67 -2.54 10.96
C SER A 49 -4.18 -2.88 11.08
N LYS A 50 -3.28 -2.00 10.62
CA LYS A 50 -1.82 -2.10 10.69
C LYS A 50 -1.25 -3.44 10.15
N PRO A 51 -1.64 -3.87 8.94
CA PRO A 51 -1.11 -5.10 8.33
C PRO A 51 0.36 -4.94 7.92
N TYR A 52 0.82 -3.69 7.75
CA TYR A 52 2.20 -3.37 7.45
C TYR A 52 2.86 -2.75 8.68
N SER A 53 4.04 -3.27 9.02
CA SER A 53 4.86 -2.71 10.10
C SER A 53 5.54 -1.40 9.69
N LYS A 54 5.89 -1.25 8.40
CA LYS A 54 6.57 -0.10 7.78
C LYS A 54 6.25 -0.03 6.28
N TRP A 55 6.38 1.15 5.65
CA TRP A 55 6.29 1.37 4.20
C TRP A 55 7.42 2.27 3.68
#